data_AF-A0A117SDC5-F1
#
_entry.id   AF-A0A117SDC5-F1
#
_cell.length_a   1.000
_cell.length_b   1.000
_cell.length_c   1.000
_cell.angle_alpha   90.00
_cell.angle_beta   90.00
_cell.angle_gamma   90.00
#
_symmetry.space_group_name_H-M   'P 1'
#
loop_
_entity.id
_entity.type
_entity.pdbx_description
1 polymer ?
#
loop_
_entity_poly.entity_id
_entity_poly.type
_entity_poly.pdbx_seq_one_letter_code
_entity_poly.pdbx_strand_id
1 'polypeptide(L)' 'MKEENKRITKQELQKIYGVDRTTIENWIKNYNLPMIVISSHSKYIKEDDLLEWENSMKISNKMNIILER' A
#
# COMPACT_ATOMS: atom_id res chain seq x y z
N MET A 1 13.02 -17.04 11.07
CA MET A 1 11.62 -17.48 10.92
C MET A 1 10.96 -16.43 10.04
N LYS A 2 10.62 -16.74 8.79
CA LYS A 2 9.92 -15.78 7.92
C LYS A 2 8.46 -15.85 8.32
N GLU A 3 7.98 -14.81 8.98
CA GLU A 3 6.58 -14.68 9.36
C GLU A 3 5.70 -14.88 8.12
N GLU A 4 4.60 -15.59 8.30
CA GLU A 4 3.71 -15.99 7.24
C GLU A 4 3.25 -14.76 6.45
N ASN A 5 3.34 -14.80 5.12
CA ASN A 5 2.94 -13.74 4.19
C ASN A 5 1.48 -13.30 4.45
N LYS A 6 1.27 -12.43 5.43
CA LYS A 6 -0.05 -12.01 5.87
C LYS A 6 -0.71 -11.24 4.74
N ARG A 7 -1.87 -11.74 4.34
CA ARG A 7 -2.65 -11.15 3.25
C ARG A 7 -3.58 -10.13 3.86
N ILE A 8 -3.31 -8.86 3.59
CA ILE A 8 -4.12 -7.75 4.04
C ILE A 8 -5.10 -7.41 2.93
N THR A 9 -6.38 -7.56 3.20
CA THR A 9 -7.44 -7.19 2.27
C THR A 9 -7.62 -5.68 2.22
N LYS A 10 -8.35 -5.20 1.21
CA LYS A 10 -8.70 -3.78 1.12
C LYS A 10 -9.44 -3.25 2.36
N GLN A 11 -10.34 -4.06 2.93
CA GLN A 11 -11.07 -3.68 4.14
C GLN A 11 -10.16 -3.59 5.37
N GLU A 12 -9.16 -4.47 5.47
CA GLU A 12 -8.17 -4.41 6.54
C GLU A 12 -7.25 -3.21 6.39
N LEU A 13 -6.80 -2.90 5.18
CA LEU A 13 -6.04 -1.66 4.90
C LEU A 13 -6.80 -0.41 5.37
N GLN A 14 -8.11 -0.34 5.10
CA GLN A 14 -8.94 0.78 5.58
C GLN A 14 -8.93 0.91 7.10
N LYS A 15 -8.99 -0.23 7.82
CA LYS A 15 -8.98 -0.24 9.29
C LYS A 15 -7.60 0.10 9.87
N ILE A 16 -6.53 -0.45 9.28
CA ILE A 16 -5.15 -0.26 9.74
C ILE A 16 -4.76 1.21 9.62
N TYR A 17 -5.04 1.83 8.47
CA TYR A 17 -4.68 3.22 8.20
C TYR A 17 -5.76 4.23 8.59
N GLY A 18 -6.97 3.76 8.95
CA GLY A 18 -8.10 4.63 9.25
C GLY A 18 -8.58 5.44 8.04
N VAL A 19 -8.39 4.93 6.81
CA VAL A 19 -8.69 5.65 5.56
C VAL A 19 -9.91 5.10 4.84
N ASP A 20 -10.52 5.95 4.01
CA ASP A 20 -11.64 5.56 3.17
C ASP A 20 -11.21 4.66 2.00
N ARG A 21 -12.18 3.90 1.46
CA ARG A 21 -12.02 3.05 0.28
C ARG A 21 -11.44 3.84 -0.90
N THR A 22 -11.88 5.08 -1.07
CA THR A 22 -11.49 5.95 -2.19
C THR A 22 -10.00 6.32 -2.10
N THR A 23 -9.49 6.51 -0.89
CA THR A 23 -8.05 6.75 -0.63
C THR A 23 -7.21 5.55 -1.05
N ILE A 24 -7.64 4.33 -0.68
CA ILE A 24 -6.94 3.12 -1.13
C ILE A 24 -6.97 2.99 -2.66
N GLU A 25 -8.07 3.34 -3.32
CA GLU A 25 -8.13 3.35 -4.80
C GLU A 25 -7.19 4.38 -5.42
N ASN A 26 -7.05 5.55 -4.80
CA ASN A 26 -6.07 6.54 -5.21
C ASN A 26 -4.64 6.04 -5.02
N TRP A 27 -4.33 5.28 -3.95
CA TRP A 27 -3.02 4.67 -3.77
C TRP A 27 -2.69 3.64 -4.86
N ILE A 28 -3.67 2.84 -5.28
CA ILE A 28 -3.48 1.89 -6.37
C ILE A 28 -3.23 2.62 -7.70
N LYS A 29 -4.02 3.66 -8.00
CA LYS A 29 -3.95 4.36 -9.29
C LYS A 29 -2.76 5.32 -9.41
N ASN A 30 -2.50 6.11 -8.37
CA ASN A 30 -1.57 7.23 -8.42
C ASN A 30 -0.20 6.90 -7.80
N TYR A 31 -0.17 5.94 -6.87
CA TYR A 31 1.02 5.60 -6.09
C TYR A 31 1.47 4.16 -6.33
N ASN A 32 0.86 3.47 -7.30
CA ASN A 32 1.19 2.11 -7.72
C ASN A 32 1.25 1.09 -6.56
N LEU A 33 0.30 1.18 -5.61
CA LEU A 33 0.19 0.24 -4.49
C LEU A 33 0.08 -1.20 -5.03
N PRO A 34 0.99 -2.12 -4.65
CA PRO A 34 1.09 -3.46 -5.22
C PRO A 34 -0.02 -4.38 -4.71
N MET A 35 -1.23 -4.20 -5.25
CA MET A 35 -2.40 -4.98 -4.88
C MET A 35 -2.59 -6.18 -5.80
N ILE A 36 -2.50 -7.38 -5.25
CA ILE A 36 -2.66 -8.64 -5.96
C ILE A 36 -4.14 -8.93 -6.16
N VAL A 37 -4.54 -9.14 -7.41
CA VAL A 37 -5.91 -9.48 -7.80
C VAL A 37 -6.02 -10.99 -7.98
N ILE A 38 -6.82 -11.66 -7.14
CA ILE A 38 -7.15 -13.09 -7.32
C ILE A 38 -8.32 -13.23 -8.28
N SER A 39 -9.33 -12.36 -8.12
CA SER A 39 -10.55 -12.36 -8.93
C SER A 39 -11.13 -10.95 -9.00
N SER A 40 -12.15 -10.74 -9.83
CA SER A 40 -12.81 -9.43 -9.99
C SER A 40 -13.25 -8.81 -8.65
N HIS A 41 -13.57 -9.63 -7.66
CA HIS A 41 -14.05 -9.21 -6.34
C HIS A 41 -13.05 -9.42 -5.20
N SER A 42 -11.96 -10.15 -5.43
CA SER A 42 -10.99 -10.49 -4.39
C SER A 42 -9.61 -9.95 -4.71
N LYS A 43 -9.17 -9.01 -3.88
CA LYS A 43 -7.87 -8.35 -3.98
C LYS A 43 -7.25 -8.21 -2.60
N TYR A 44 -5.95 -8.41 -2.51
CA TYR A 44 -5.20 -8.31 -1.26
C TYR A 44 -3.78 -7.80 -1.54
N ILE A 45 -3.10 -7.30 -0.52
CA ILE A 45 -1.68 -6.99 -0.53
C ILE A 45 -0.98 -7.89 0.47
N LYS A 46 0.27 -8.28 0.23
CA LYS A 46 1.07 -8.94 1.25
C LYS A 46 1.67 -7.88 2.16
N GLU A 47 1.79 -8.20 3.44
CA GLU A 47 2.41 -7.30 4.42
C GLU A 47 3.82 -6.87 4.02
N ASP A 48 4.63 -7.78 3.47
CA ASP A 48 5.97 -7.47 2.94
C ASP A 48 5.91 -6.43 1.81
N ASP A 49 5.03 -6.65 0.81
CA ASP A 49 4.86 -5.74 -0.33
C ASP A 49 4.35 -4.36 0.14
N LEU A 50 3.49 -4.32 1.16
CA LEU A 50 2.99 -3.10 1.77
C LEU A 50 4.13 -2.34 2.47
N LEU A 51 4.97 -3.03 3.24
CA LEU A 51 6.10 -2.44 3.95
C LEU A 51 7.14 -1.87 2.97
N GLU A 52 7.46 -2.59 1.89
CA GLU A 52 8.34 -2.10 0.83
C GLU A 52 7.76 -0.85 0.16
N TRP A 53 6.46 -0.87 -0.14
CA TRP A 53 5.77 0.30 -0.71
C TRP A 53 5.81 1.50 0.23
N GLU A 54 5.53 1.33 1.53
CA GLU A 54 5.61 2.41 2.52
C GLU A 54 7.01 3.02 2.60
N ASN A 55 8.04 2.17 2.60
CA ASN A 55 9.43 2.62 2.60
C ASN A 55 9.75 3.43 1.33
N SER A 56 9.27 2.98 0.17
CA SER A 56 9.41 3.72 -1.09
C SER A 56 8.74 5.11 -1.04
N MET A 57 7.56 5.20 -0.40
CA MET A 57 6.82 6.45 -0.23
C MET A 57 7.53 7.42 0.71
N LYS A 58 8.08 6.93 1.83
CA LYS A 58 8.88 7.76 2.75
C LYS A 58 10.12 8.33 2.07
N ILE A 59 10.79 7.53 1.23
CA ILE A 59 11.96 7.98 0.46
C ILE A 59 11.56 9.03 -0.58
N SER A 60 10.47 8.79 -1.32
CA SER A 60 9.94 9.75 -2.32
C SER A 60 9.53 11.08 -1.68
N ASN A 61 8.84 11.04 -0.54
CA ASN A 61 8.46 12.25 0.18
C ASN A 61 9.70 13.03 0.68
N LYS A 62 10.75 12.33 1.12
CA LYS A 62 12.02 12.95 1.50
C LYS A 62 12.76 13.57 0.30
N MET A 63 12.67 12.96 -0.89
CA MET A 63 13.25 13.49 -2.13
C MET A 63 12.54 14.77 -2.60
N ASN A 64 11.21 14.84 -2.52
CA ASN A 64 10.46 16.06 -2.88
C ASN A 64 10.86 17.26 -2.01
N ILE A 65 11.01 17.06 -0.69
CA ILE A 65 11.44 18.13 0.24
C ILE A 65 12.87 18.63 -0.08
N ILE A 66 13.73 17.78 -0.65
CA ILE A 66 15.11 18.13 -1.00
C ILE A 66 15.19 18.81 -2.38
N LEU A 67 14.29 18.47 -3.31
CA LEU A 67 14.27 19.00 -4.68
C LEU A 67 13.55 20.35 -4.82
N GLU A 68 12.78 20.79 -3.82
CA GLU A 68 12.19 22.14 -3.75
C GLU A 68 13.10 23.19 -3.06
N ARG A 69 14.42 22.92 -2.98
CA ARG A 69 15.41 23.85 -2.40
C ARG A 69 16.37 24.43 -3.42
#